data_AF-A0A3D1KH54-F1
#
_entry.id   AF-A0A3D1KH54-F1
#
_cell.length_a   1.000
_cell.length_b   1.000
_cell.length_c   1.000
_cell.angle_alpha   90.00
_cell.angle_beta   90.00
_cell.angle_gamma   90.00
#
_symmetry.space_group_name_H-M   'P 1'
#
loop_
_entity.id
_entity.type
_entity.pdbx_description
1 polymer ?
#
loop_
_entity_poly.entity_id
_entity_poly.type
_entity_poly.pdbx_seq_one_letter_code
_entity_poly.pdbx_strand_id
1 'polypeptide(L)' 'MQNVPLVAIKCLVFNHEPYLRDCLNGFVMQQTDFPFVAIVHDDASTDHSADIIREYAAKYPDIIRPIYETENQ' A
#
# COMPACT_ATOMS: atom_id res chain seq x y z
N MET A 1 23.22 -9.76 -0.12
CA MET A 1 22.36 -10.40 -1.14
C MET A 1 21.18 -9.47 -1.34
N GLN A 2 20.78 -9.16 -2.57
CA GLN A 2 19.52 -8.42 -2.79
C GLN A 2 18.39 -9.29 -2.28
N ASN A 3 17.65 -8.80 -1.27
CA ASN A 3 16.52 -9.51 -0.69
C ASN A 3 15.30 -9.27 -1.59
N VAL A 4 15.25 -9.97 -2.72
CA VAL A 4 14.18 -9.82 -3.71
C VAL A 4 12.86 -10.30 -3.09
N PRO A 5 11.79 -9.48 -3.09
CA PRO A 5 10.48 -9.90 -2.58
C PRO A 5 10.01 -11.18 -3.29
N LEU A 6 9.64 -12.20 -2.52
CA LEU A 6 9.04 -13.42 -3.05
C LEU A 6 7.58 -13.19 -3.46
N VAL A 7 6.89 -12.33 -2.72
CA VAL A 7 5.48 -11.99 -2.95
C VAL A 7 5.34 -10.50 -3.20
N ALA A 8 4.55 -10.15 -4.22
CA ALA A 8 4.07 -8.80 -4.47
C ALA A 8 2.54 -8.79 -4.40
N ILE A 9 1.99 -7.93 -3.55
CA ILE A 9 0.55 -7.71 -3.41
C ILE A 9 0.19 -6.49 -4.26
N LYS A 10 -0.86 -6.60 -5.09
CA LYS A 10 -1.45 -5.46 -5.79
C LYS A 10 -2.73 -5.05 -5.05
N CYS A 11 -2.71 -3.90 -4.40
CA CYS A 11 -3.85 -3.32 -3.69
C CYS A 11 -4.36 -2.12 -4.49
N LEU A 12 -5.55 -2.25 -5.07
CA LEU A 12 -6.21 -1.16 -5.80
C LEU A 12 -7.09 -0.37 -4.85
N VAL A 13 -7.01 0.95 -4.92
CA VAL A 13 -7.68 1.88 -3.99
C VAL A 13 -8.40 2.96 -4.78
N PHE A 14 -9.69 3.12 -4.50
CA PHE A 14 -10.48 4.29 -4.94
C PHE A 14 -11.52 4.62 -3.88
N ASN A 15 -11.42 5.79 -3.24
CA ASN A 15 -12.32 6.24 -2.18
C ASN A 15 -12.55 5.22 -1.04
N HIS A 16 -11.48 4.66 -0.47
CA HIS A 16 -11.51 3.62 0.58
C HIS A 16 -11.04 4.13 1.95
N GLU A 17 -11.06 5.45 2.20
CA GLU A 17 -10.61 6.05 3.46
C GLU A 17 -11.06 5.30 4.73
N PRO A 18 -12.34 4.88 4.87
CA PRO A 18 -12.81 4.24 6.10
C PRO A 18 -12.16 2.89 6.43
N TYR A 19 -11.62 2.20 5.43
CA TYR A 19 -11.12 0.81 5.56
C TYR A 19 -9.62 0.68 5.30
N LEU A 20 -9.03 1.69 4.66
CA LEU A 20 -7.67 1.59 4.14
C LEU A 20 -6.65 1.37 5.26
N ARG A 21 -6.80 2.02 6.42
CA ARG A 21 -5.88 1.82 7.56
C ARG A 21 -5.88 0.38 8.06
N ASP A 22 -7.05 -0.24 8.18
CA ASP A 22 -7.16 -1.63 8.66
C ASP A 22 -6.54 -2.60 7.65
N CYS A 23 -6.75 -2.36 6.36
CA CYS A 23 -6.10 -3.12 5.28
C CYS A 23 -4.57 -3.00 5.36
N LEU A 24 -4.03 -1.78 5.41
CA LEU A 24 -2.59 -1.55 5.45
C LEU A 24 -1.96 -2.05 6.75
N ASN A 25 -2.65 -1.94 7.89
CA ASN A 25 -2.25 -2.57 9.15
C ASN A 25 -2.09 -4.09 8.97
N GLY A 26 -3.03 -4.72 8.27
CA GLY A 26 -2.99 -6.14 7.95
C GLY A 26 -1.72 -6.53 7.19
N PHE A 27 -1.27 -5.72 6.23
CA PHE A 27 0.00 -5.97 5.53
C PHE A 27 1.20 -5.84 6.46
N VAL A 28 1.32 -4.73 7.19
CA VAL A 28 2.54 -4.43 7.95
C VAL A 28 2.71 -5.30 9.21
N MET A 29 1.64 -5.94 9.70
CA MET A 29 1.70 -6.86 10.84
C MET A 29 2.06 -8.31 10.47
N GLN A 30 2.15 -8.64 9.17
CA GLN A 30 2.45 -10.02 8.75
C GLN A 30 3.81 -10.47 9.27
N GLN A 31 3.85 -11.67 9.84
CA GLN A 31 5.08 -12.37 10.18
C GLN A 31 5.29 -13.50 9.18
N THR A 32 6.34 -13.37 8.37
CA THR A 32 6.66 -14.29 7.27
C THR A 32 8.14 -14.63 7.30
N ASP A 33 8.51 -15.77 6.74
CA ASP A 33 9.89 -16.21 6.55
C ASP A 33 10.47 -15.80 5.18
N PHE A 34 9.71 -15.03 4.40
CA PHE A 34 10.10 -14.47 3.11
C PHE A 34 9.80 -12.96 3.04
N PRO A 35 10.59 -12.17 2.29
CA PRO A 35 10.28 -10.77 2.03
C PRO A 35 9.06 -10.63 1.11
N PHE A 36 8.23 -9.62 1.34
CA PHE A 36 7.14 -9.25 0.45
C PHE A 36 7.03 -7.73 0.33
N VAL A 37 6.26 -7.29 -0.67
CA VAL A 37 5.94 -5.88 -0.90
C VAL A 37 4.46 -5.74 -1.26
N ALA A 38 3.82 -4.66 -0.84
CA ALA A 38 2.49 -4.26 -1.24
C ALA A 38 2.56 -3.00 -2.11
N ILE A 39 2.16 -3.15 -3.36
CA ILE A 39 1.99 -2.05 -4.31
C ILE A 39 0.57 -1.52 -4.10
N VAL A 40 0.46 -0.33 -3.51
CA VAL A 40 -0.82 0.31 -3.20
C VAL A 40 -1.07 1.38 -4.24
N HIS A 41 -2.04 1.13 -5.11
CA HIS A 41 -2.33 1.91 -6.29
C HIS A 41 -3.63 2.69 -6.08
N ASP A 42 -3.50 3.99 -5.83
CA ASP A 42 -4.60 4.92 -5.71
C ASP A 42 -5.03 5.43 -7.09
N ASP A 43 -6.29 5.20 -7.43
CA ASP A 43 -6.90 5.54 -8.71
C ASP A 43 -7.57 6.93 -8.67
N ALA A 44 -6.77 7.93 -8.32
CA ALA A 44 -7.18 9.32 -8.14
C ALA A 44 -8.35 9.50 -7.16
N SER A 45 -8.21 8.94 -5.95
CA SER A 45 -9.24 9.10 -4.91
C SER A 45 -9.49 10.57 -4.57
N THR A 46 -10.74 10.88 -4.28
CA THR A 46 -11.19 12.23 -3.89
C THR A 46 -11.37 12.39 -2.37
N ASP A 47 -11.21 11.30 -1.62
CA ASP A 47 -11.20 11.26 -0.15
C ASP A 47 -9.75 11.26 0.39
N HIS A 48 -9.56 11.01 1.69
CA HIS A 48 -8.21 10.98 2.29
C HIS A 48 -7.42 9.67 2.06
N SER A 49 -7.84 8.82 1.12
CA SER A 49 -7.11 7.57 0.81
C SER A 49 -5.65 7.84 0.46
N ALA A 50 -5.36 8.82 -0.41
CA ALA A 50 -4.00 9.16 -0.80
C ALA A 50 -3.13 9.59 0.40
N ASP A 51 -3.69 10.34 1.35
CA ASP A 51 -3.00 10.79 2.56
C ASP A 51 -2.65 9.61 3.47
N ILE A 52 -3.58 8.67 3.66
CA ILE A 52 -3.35 7.43 4.40
C ILE A 52 -2.23 6.62 3.73
N ILE A 53 -2.25 6.48 2.41
CA ILE A 53 -1.21 5.74 1.67
C ILE A 53 0.16 6.40 1.88
N ARG A 54 0.26 7.74 1.79
CA ARG A 54 1.52 8.48 2.02
C ARG A 54 2.06 8.23 3.43
N GLU A 55 1.19 8.25 4.43
CA GLU A 55 1.57 7.98 5.82
C GLU A 55 2.20 6.58 5.97
N TYR A 56 1.57 5.55 5.42
CA TYR A 56 2.06 4.18 5.52
C TYR A 56 3.31 3.94 4.68
N ALA A 57 3.41 4.53 3.48
CA ALA A 57 4.61 4.47 2.66
C ALA A 57 5.82 5.11 3.37
N ALA A 58 5.60 6.20 4.12
CA ALA A 58 6.65 6.83 4.91
C ALA A 58 7.06 6.00 6.14
N LYS A 59 6.09 5.37 6.83
CA LYS A 59 6.34 4.53 8.01
C LYS A 59 6.97 3.17 7.67
N TYR A 60 6.58 2.58 6.54
CA TYR A 60 6.94 1.21 6.15
C TYR A 60 7.47 1.16 4.70
N PRO A 61 8.56 1.88 4.38
CA PRO A 61 9.04 2.03 3.01
C PRO A 61 9.52 0.72 2.37
N ASP A 62 9.84 -0.29 3.17
CA ASP A 62 10.25 -1.61 2.67
C ASP A 62 9.07 -2.52 2.30
N ILE A 63 7.87 -2.23 2.84
CA ILE A 63 6.66 -3.02 2.62
C ILE A 63 5.70 -2.29 1.68
N ILE A 64 5.46 -0.99 1.87
CA ILE A 64 4.44 -0.22 1.14
C ILE A 64 5.07 0.58 0.01
N ARG A 65 4.67 0.30 -1.23
CA ARG A 65 5.10 1.02 -2.44
C ARG A 65 3.87 1.69 -3.09
N PRO A 66 3.75 3.03 -2.99
CA PRO A 66 2.57 3.70 -3.51
C PRO A 66 2.68 3.99 -5.01
N ILE A 67 1.54 3.97 -5.70
CA ILE A 67 1.31 4.53 -7.04
C ILE A 67 0.08 5.41 -6.95
N TYR A 68 0.14 6.61 -7.54
CA TYR A 68 -0.98 7.57 -7.55
C TYR A 68 -1.29 7.94 -8.99
N GLU A 69 -2.51 7.68 -9.43
CA GLU A 69 -3.01 8.21 -10.69
C GLU A 69 -3.46 9.65 -10.52
N THR A 70 -3.44 10.39 -11.63
CA THR A 70 -3.93 11.78 -11.69
C THR A 70 -5.39 11.86 -12.15
N GLU A 71 -5.91 10.79 -12.75
CA GLU A 71 -7.28 10.66 -13.22
C GLU A 71 -7.77 9.23 -12.96
N ASN A 72 -9.03 9.08 -12.56
CA ASN A 72 -9.68 7.79 -12.33
C ASN A 72 -9.88 7.03 -13.66
N GLN A 73 -9.60 5.72 -13.69
CA GLN A 73 -9.62 4.87 -14.89
C GLN A 73 -10.68 3.75 -14.86
#